data_AF-A0A845A7W8-F1
#
_entry.id   AF-A0A845A7W8-F1
#
_cell.length_a   1.000
_cell.length_b   1.000
_cell.length_c   1.000
_cell.angle_alpha   90.00
_cell.angle_beta   90.00
_cell.angle_gamma   90.00
#
_symmetry.space_group_name_H-M   'P 1'
#
loop_
_entity.id
_entity.type
_entity.pdbx_description
1 polymer ?
#
loop_
_entity_poly.entity_id
_entity_poly.type
_entity_poly.pdbx_seq_one_letter_code
_entity_poly.pdbx_strand_id
1 'polypeptide(L)'
;MPLAALALSLAVTPAMASSSSLISGVDVLKTWNLVVLGNLNSSSEVEGRTFVGGNLTGNSSNYNIRPLPASPTDTPGLTVVGNVTGNHKNLNNGSGAVVGGNVNSGFNLNGAPQTVLVGGKISNTNVNSNTVKSDLASSDPAFMQNLTQQKSLIETSMGNLSYSMSTEPANSTLGISGNRGTFNAKPNADGVAVFNISSGDLDKIGEIQFNLNGADTVVVNVSGANINLNDNFLGGTNNLGEHVIWNFYEAKTLSLSTAWGGSVLAPEATAATSNYIQGSAVFGNLQQNGEFHIGTYTGGYIPPSGSSSSSSTSTSSSSSSSTSSSSSGGGTPVPEPGTLVLFGAALAGLFFWQRRRKFA
;
A
#
# COMPACT_ATOMS: atom_id res chain seq x y z
N MET A 1 -64.01 -13.92 -21.71
CA MET A 1 -63.12 -13.60 -20.57
C MET A 1 -62.99 -14.88 -19.74
N PRO A 2 -61.84 -15.59 -19.81
CA PRO A 2 -60.75 -15.33 -18.86
C PRO A 2 -59.36 -15.29 -19.54
N LEU A 3 -58.52 -14.31 -19.22
CA LEU A 3 -57.50 -14.28 -18.16
C LEU A 3 -56.22 -15.06 -18.54
N ALA A 4 -55.32 -14.37 -19.23
CA ALA A 4 -53.95 -14.82 -19.47
C ALA A 4 -53.12 -14.61 -18.19
N ALA A 5 -52.56 -15.68 -17.65
CA ALA A 5 -51.60 -15.63 -16.55
C ALA A 5 -50.18 -15.47 -17.13
N LEU A 6 -49.61 -14.28 -17.00
CA LEU A 6 -48.20 -14.01 -17.24
C LEU A 6 -47.46 -14.11 -15.89
N ALA A 7 -46.72 -15.20 -15.67
CA ALA A 7 -45.84 -15.32 -14.51
C ALA A 7 -44.39 -15.14 -14.96
N LEU A 8 -43.82 -13.99 -14.60
CA LEU A 8 -42.43 -13.58 -14.82
C LEU A 8 -41.47 -14.57 -14.13
N SER A 9 -40.57 -15.18 -14.91
CA SER A 9 -39.40 -15.87 -14.36
C SER A 9 -38.40 -14.82 -13.88
N LEU A 10 -38.21 -14.68 -12.56
CA LEU A 10 -37.09 -13.94 -11.98
C LEU A 10 -35.78 -14.69 -12.31
N ALA A 11 -35.02 -14.18 -13.27
CA ALA A 11 -33.65 -14.60 -13.48
C ALA A 11 -32.79 -14.01 -12.37
N VAL A 12 -32.38 -14.84 -11.41
CA VAL A 12 -31.34 -14.49 -10.44
C VAL A 12 -30.02 -14.48 -11.20
N THR A 13 -29.55 -13.30 -11.59
CA THR A 13 -28.17 -13.13 -12.05
C THR A 13 -27.25 -13.23 -10.84
N PRO A 14 -26.22 -14.11 -10.84
CA PRO A 14 -25.21 -14.08 -9.80
C PRO A 14 -24.51 -12.71 -9.85
N ALA A 15 -24.55 -11.98 -8.73
CA ALA A 15 -23.70 -10.82 -8.55
C ALA A 15 -22.25 -11.31 -8.66
N MET A 16 -21.56 -10.89 -9.72
CA MET A 16 -20.11 -11.06 -9.82
C MET A 16 -19.51 -10.31 -8.64
N ALA A 17 -18.81 -11.03 -7.76
CA ALA A 17 -17.97 -10.41 -6.76
C ALA A 17 -16.91 -9.60 -7.49
N SER A 18 -16.97 -8.26 -7.38
CA SER A 18 -15.85 -7.40 -7.76
C SER A 18 -14.66 -7.79 -6.89
N SER A 19 -13.71 -8.55 -7.43
CA SER A 19 -12.40 -8.69 -6.82
C SER A 19 -11.73 -7.32 -6.91
N SER A 20 -11.67 -6.57 -5.82
CA SER A 20 -10.76 -5.42 -5.76
C SER A 20 -9.37 -5.94 -6.12
N SER A 21 -8.75 -5.39 -7.16
CA SER A 21 -7.39 -5.78 -7.53
C SER A 21 -6.48 -5.55 -6.34
N LEU A 22 -5.81 -6.60 -5.88
CA LEU A 22 -4.90 -6.51 -4.75
C LEU A 22 -3.76 -5.55 -5.10
N ILE A 23 -3.49 -4.60 -4.21
CA ILE A 23 -2.50 -3.54 -4.43
C ILE A 23 -1.17 -3.94 -3.78
N SER A 24 -0.06 -3.80 -4.48
CA SER A 24 1.27 -4.21 -3.99
C SER A 24 2.38 -3.40 -4.62
N GLY A 25 3.59 -3.48 -4.06
CA GLY A 25 4.77 -2.82 -4.60
C GLY A 25 4.57 -1.31 -4.75
N VAL A 26 5.09 -0.72 -5.82
CA VAL A 26 5.03 0.73 -6.03
C VAL A 26 3.60 1.29 -6.05
N ASP A 27 2.59 0.50 -6.41
CA ASP A 27 1.19 0.95 -6.45
C ASP A 27 0.64 1.25 -5.05
N VAL A 28 1.25 0.69 -4.00
CA VAL A 28 0.92 1.06 -2.61
C VAL A 28 1.26 2.53 -2.36
N LEU A 29 2.44 2.98 -2.80
CA LEU A 29 2.90 4.37 -2.66
C LEU A 29 2.06 5.34 -3.51
N LYS A 30 1.46 4.86 -4.60
CA LYS A 30 0.54 5.64 -5.45
C LYS A 30 -0.85 5.77 -4.84
N THR A 31 -1.31 4.74 -4.13
CA THR A 31 -2.68 4.63 -3.63
C THR A 31 -2.88 5.36 -2.30
N TRP A 32 -1.93 5.23 -1.38
CA TRP A 32 -2.07 5.73 -0.01
C TRP A 32 -1.04 6.81 0.33
N ASN A 33 -1.50 7.85 1.02
CA ASN A 33 -0.65 8.87 1.61
C ASN A 33 0.07 8.35 2.85
N LEU A 34 -0.61 7.48 3.61
CA LEU A 34 -0.05 6.85 4.79
C LEU A 34 -0.37 5.36 4.82
N VAL A 35 0.67 4.55 4.99
CA VAL A 35 0.60 3.12 5.22
C VAL A 35 1.37 2.80 6.50
N VAL A 36 0.69 2.26 7.49
CA VAL A 36 1.31 1.75 8.72
C VAL A 36 1.08 0.26 8.77
N LEU A 37 2.13 -0.55 8.65
CA LEU A 37 2.02 -2.00 8.57
C LEU A 37 1.50 -2.61 9.89
N GLY A 38 1.95 -2.04 11.01
CA GLY A 38 1.51 -2.34 12.37
C GLY A 38 0.55 -1.28 12.92
N ASN A 39 0.82 -0.81 14.13
CA ASN A 39 -0.09 0.08 14.85
C ASN A 39 0.16 1.56 14.55
N LEU A 40 -0.93 2.31 14.40
CA LEU A 40 -0.93 3.77 14.32
C LEU A 40 -1.51 4.36 15.61
N ASN A 41 -0.71 5.16 16.31
CA ASN A 41 -1.19 6.07 17.35
C ASN A 41 -1.18 7.49 16.76
N SER A 42 -2.35 8.08 16.56
CA SER A 42 -2.49 9.35 15.84
C SER A 42 -3.10 10.45 16.69
N SER A 43 -2.56 11.66 16.53
CA SER A 43 -3.10 12.90 17.09
C SER A 43 -3.21 14.04 16.05
N SER A 44 -3.04 13.72 14.77
CA SER A 44 -2.93 14.69 13.68
C SER A 44 -3.77 14.23 12.48
N GLU A 45 -3.40 14.62 11.26
CA GLU A 45 -4.20 14.42 10.08
C GLU A 45 -3.46 13.85 8.87
N VAL A 46 -4.22 13.17 8.03
CA VAL A 46 -3.78 12.68 6.73
C VAL A 46 -4.70 13.29 5.68
N GLU A 47 -4.12 14.00 4.73
CA GLU A 47 -4.90 14.69 3.70
C GLU A 47 -5.60 13.75 2.74
N GLY A 48 -5.05 12.55 2.53
CA GLY A 48 -5.58 11.55 1.62
C GLY A 48 -5.86 10.19 2.25
N ARG A 49 -5.61 9.11 1.49
CA ARG A 49 -5.97 7.74 1.90
C ARG A 49 -4.98 7.19 2.91
N THR A 50 -5.49 6.46 3.91
CA THR A 50 -4.69 5.80 4.95
C THR A 50 -4.98 4.31 5.04
N PHE A 51 -3.92 3.51 5.15
CA PHE A 51 -3.96 2.08 5.49
C PHE A 51 -3.25 1.82 6.83
N VAL A 52 -3.89 1.07 7.73
CA VAL A 52 -3.31 0.62 9.01
C VAL A 52 -3.48 -0.88 9.13
N GLY A 53 -2.39 -1.65 9.11
CA GLY A 53 -2.41 -3.11 9.22
C GLY A 53 -2.61 -3.64 10.65
N GLY A 54 -2.44 -2.79 11.66
CA GLY A 54 -2.73 -3.05 13.06
C GLY A 54 -3.93 -2.24 13.57
N ASN A 55 -3.84 -1.80 14.83
CA ASN A 55 -4.85 -0.96 15.46
C ASN A 55 -4.59 0.52 15.18
N LEU A 56 -5.67 1.29 15.06
CA LEU A 56 -5.65 2.75 15.09
C LEU A 56 -6.11 3.25 16.46
N THR A 57 -5.24 3.98 17.15
CA THR A 57 -5.47 4.51 18.50
C THR A 57 -5.15 6.01 18.58
N GLY A 58 -5.11 6.57 19.79
CA GLY A 58 -4.70 7.96 20.02
C GLY A 58 -5.86 8.96 20.14
N ASN A 59 -5.52 10.24 19.99
CA ASN A 59 -6.44 11.37 20.10
C ASN A 59 -7.38 11.48 18.89
N SER A 60 -8.15 12.57 18.82
CA SER A 60 -8.93 12.86 17.62
C SER A 60 -7.96 13.10 16.46
N SER A 61 -8.23 12.48 15.31
CA SER A 61 -7.41 12.58 14.11
C SER A 61 -8.28 12.67 12.86
N ASN A 62 -7.77 13.30 11.80
CA ASN A 62 -8.52 13.53 10.56
C ASN A 62 -7.97 12.69 9.40
N TYR A 63 -8.87 12.16 8.59
CA TYR A 63 -8.52 11.36 7.40
C TYR A 63 -9.22 11.90 6.18
N ASN A 64 -8.50 11.85 5.05
CA ASN A 64 -8.95 12.26 3.74
C ASN A 64 -9.54 13.68 3.72
N ILE A 65 -8.81 14.62 4.34
CA ILE A 65 -9.26 16.02 4.52
C ILE A 65 -9.22 16.84 3.22
N ARG A 66 -8.52 16.34 2.20
CA ARG A 66 -8.58 16.86 0.83
C ARG A 66 -9.49 15.98 -0.04
N PRO A 67 -10.23 16.57 -0.98
CA PRO A 67 -10.98 15.80 -1.97
C PRO A 67 -9.99 15.07 -2.88
N LEU A 68 -10.09 13.75 -2.94
CA LEU A 68 -9.33 12.91 -3.85
C LEU A 68 -10.26 12.31 -4.91
N PRO A 69 -9.77 12.05 -6.14
CA PRO A 69 -10.50 11.23 -7.10
C PRO A 69 -10.88 9.88 -6.49
N ALA A 70 -11.98 9.28 -6.96
CA ALA A 70 -12.36 7.93 -6.58
C ALA A 70 -11.19 6.96 -6.85
N SER A 71 -11.01 5.99 -5.95
CA SER A 71 -9.94 5.01 -6.13
C SER A 71 -10.32 4.07 -7.27
N PRO A 72 -9.42 3.77 -8.22
CA PRO A 72 -9.67 2.75 -9.24
C PRO A 72 -9.93 1.35 -8.66
N THR A 73 -9.53 1.14 -7.41
CA THR A 73 -9.65 -0.12 -6.67
C THR A 73 -10.69 -0.05 -5.54
N ASP A 74 -11.52 1.00 -5.53
CA ASP A 74 -12.55 1.27 -4.51
C ASP A 74 -12.03 1.34 -3.07
N THR A 75 -10.73 1.61 -2.86
CA THR A 75 -10.17 1.80 -1.51
C THR A 75 -10.76 3.06 -0.85
N PRO A 76 -11.33 2.95 0.36
CA PRO A 76 -11.86 4.09 1.11
C PRO A 76 -10.72 5.01 1.59
N GLY A 77 -11.06 6.18 2.13
CA GLY A 77 -10.06 7.08 2.70
C GLY A 77 -9.42 6.55 3.99
N LEU A 78 -10.08 5.63 4.71
CA LEU A 78 -9.47 4.95 5.85
C LEU A 78 -9.69 3.43 5.79
N THR A 79 -8.61 2.67 5.83
CA THR A 79 -8.62 1.21 6.03
C THR A 79 -7.84 0.85 7.28
N VAL A 80 -8.45 0.12 8.22
CA VAL A 80 -7.82 -0.36 9.46
C VAL A 80 -8.10 -1.84 9.60
N VAL A 81 -7.06 -2.69 9.60
CA VAL A 81 -7.24 -4.14 9.71
C VAL A 81 -7.59 -4.56 11.14
N GLY A 82 -7.05 -3.87 12.14
CA GLY A 82 -7.34 -4.07 13.55
C GLY A 82 -8.54 -3.27 14.05
N ASN A 83 -8.49 -2.90 15.34
CA ASN A 83 -9.50 -2.09 16.01
C ASN A 83 -9.22 -0.59 15.88
N VAL A 84 -10.28 0.21 16.03
CA VAL A 84 -10.20 1.67 16.16
C VAL A 84 -10.65 2.06 17.58
N THR A 85 -9.72 2.64 18.36
CA THR A 85 -9.93 3.02 19.76
C THR A 85 -9.37 4.41 20.07
N GLY A 86 -9.53 4.88 21.33
CA GLY A 86 -9.20 6.24 21.73
C GLY A 86 -10.35 7.20 21.45
N ASN A 87 -10.04 8.39 20.94
CA ASN A 87 -11.03 9.42 20.59
C ASN A 87 -11.55 9.27 19.15
N HIS A 88 -12.67 9.94 18.85
CA HIS A 88 -13.33 9.92 17.54
C HIS A 88 -12.34 10.17 16.40
N LYS A 89 -12.48 9.43 15.29
CA LYS A 89 -11.73 9.68 14.06
C LYS A 89 -12.63 10.40 13.07
N ASN A 90 -12.14 11.47 12.45
CA ASN A 90 -12.92 12.31 11.53
C ASN A 90 -12.68 11.85 10.10
N LEU A 91 -13.71 11.31 9.46
CA LEU A 91 -13.70 10.88 8.07
C LEU A 91 -14.32 11.99 7.22
N ASN A 92 -13.49 12.64 6.40
CA ASN A 92 -13.90 13.82 5.66
C ASN A 92 -14.15 13.50 4.18
N ASN A 93 -14.83 14.41 3.49
CA ASN A 93 -15.05 14.36 2.03
C ASN A 93 -15.70 13.06 1.53
N GLY A 94 -16.61 12.47 2.33
CA GLY A 94 -17.29 11.24 1.95
C GLY A 94 -16.36 10.03 1.80
N SER A 95 -15.24 10.04 2.50
CA SER A 95 -14.14 9.07 2.32
C SER A 95 -14.49 7.62 2.65
N GLY A 96 -15.41 7.41 3.57
CA GLY A 96 -15.77 6.08 4.05
C GLY A 96 -14.64 5.39 4.83
N ALA A 97 -14.94 4.20 5.34
CA ALA A 97 -13.94 3.38 6.02
C ALA A 97 -14.20 1.89 5.90
N VAL A 98 -13.12 1.12 5.97
CA VAL A 98 -13.14 -0.34 6.18
C VAL A 98 -12.35 -0.65 7.45
N VAL A 99 -12.98 -1.32 8.42
CA VAL A 99 -12.37 -1.70 9.69
C VAL A 99 -12.54 -3.20 9.91
N GLY A 100 -11.45 -3.93 10.16
CA GLY A 100 -11.53 -5.38 10.42
C GLY A 100 -11.99 -5.71 11.83
N GLY A 101 -11.55 -4.95 12.83
CA GLY A 101 -11.92 -5.11 14.23
C GLY A 101 -13.18 -4.34 14.64
N ASN A 102 -13.21 -3.98 15.93
CA ASN A 102 -14.24 -3.11 16.51
C ASN A 102 -13.86 -1.63 16.34
N VAL A 103 -14.88 -0.78 16.26
CA VAL A 103 -14.77 0.68 16.35
C VAL A 103 -15.39 1.13 17.67
N ASN A 104 -14.53 1.34 18.68
CA ASN A 104 -14.96 1.76 20.01
C ASN A 104 -14.94 3.29 20.17
N SER A 105 -14.02 3.95 19.47
CA SER A 105 -13.84 5.40 19.55
C SER A 105 -14.99 6.19 18.93
N GLY A 106 -15.66 5.60 17.94
CA GLY A 106 -16.59 6.29 17.06
C GLY A 106 -15.92 6.98 15.87
N PHE A 107 -16.75 7.31 14.88
CA PHE A 107 -16.39 8.12 13.72
C PHE A 107 -17.27 9.38 13.64
N ASN A 108 -16.66 10.49 13.23
CA ASN A 108 -17.38 11.64 12.71
C ASN A 108 -17.39 11.54 11.18
N LEU A 109 -18.58 11.34 10.60
CA LEU A 109 -18.77 11.11 9.17
C LEU A 109 -19.10 12.43 8.47
N ASN A 110 -18.06 13.17 8.07
CA ASN A 110 -18.16 14.52 7.53
C ASN A 110 -18.21 14.53 6.00
N GLY A 111 -19.01 15.44 5.44
CA GLY A 111 -19.11 15.66 3.99
C GLY A 111 -20.25 14.86 3.35
N ALA A 112 -20.04 14.44 2.10
CA ALA A 112 -21.03 13.66 1.34
C ALA A 112 -21.33 12.30 2.01
N PRO A 113 -22.50 11.70 1.76
CA PRO A 113 -22.83 10.36 2.24
C PRO A 113 -21.71 9.36 1.93
N GLN A 114 -21.31 8.60 2.93
CA GLN A 114 -20.21 7.63 2.83
C GLN A 114 -20.60 6.27 3.39
N THR A 115 -19.81 5.26 3.02
CA THR A 115 -19.99 3.88 3.51
C THR A 115 -18.90 3.52 4.51
N VAL A 116 -19.30 2.96 5.64
CA VAL A 116 -18.41 2.38 6.65
C VAL A 116 -18.73 0.90 6.80
N LEU A 117 -17.71 0.06 6.63
CA LEU A 117 -17.78 -1.39 6.77
C LEU A 117 -16.93 -1.82 7.97
N VAL A 118 -17.52 -2.54 8.92
CA VAL A 118 -16.87 -2.97 10.16
C VAL A 118 -17.02 -4.46 10.38
N GLY A 119 -15.90 -5.15 10.58
CA GLY A 119 -15.87 -6.59 10.85
C GLY A 119 -16.46 -6.94 12.21
N GLY A 120 -16.14 -6.14 13.23
CA GLY A 120 -16.73 -6.23 14.56
C GLY A 120 -17.89 -5.25 14.80
N LYS A 121 -18.05 -4.83 16.05
CA LYS A 121 -19.05 -3.84 16.48
C LYS A 121 -18.57 -2.42 16.24
N ILE A 122 -19.51 -1.51 16.02
CA ILE A 122 -19.28 -0.07 15.98
C ILE A 122 -20.10 0.62 17.07
N SER A 123 -19.50 1.61 17.73
CA SER A 123 -20.13 2.43 18.77
C SER A 123 -19.84 3.91 18.50
N ASN A 124 -20.52 4.80 19.22
CA ASN A 124 -20.22 6.25 19.24
C ASN A 124 -20.18 6.91 17.86
N THR A 125 -21.00 6.45 16.91
CA THR A 125 -21.01 6.97 15.54
C THR A 125 -22.43 7.39 15.19
N ASN A 126 -22.62 8.68 14.88
CA ASN A 126 -23.89 9.14 14.32
C ASN A 126 -23.93 8.83 12.82
N VAL A 127 -24.85 7.97 12.42
CA VAL A 127 -24.97 7.48 11.04
C VAL A 127 -25.54 8.55 10.11
N ASN A 128 -26.56 9.32 10.53
CA ASN A 128 -27.29 10.24 9.64
C ASN A 128 -27.62 9.60 8.28
N SER A 129 -27.29 10.26 7.17
CA SER A 129 -27.51 9.78 5.79
C SER A 129 -26.44 8.79 5.29
N ASN A 130 -25.50 8.37 6.15
CA ASN A 130 -24.43 7.46 5.78
C ASN A 130 -24.88 5.99 5.83
N THR A 131 -24.09 5.10 5.23
CA THR A 131 -24.31 3.66 5.32
C THR A 131 -23.28 3.05 6.25
N VAL A 132 -23.73 2.36 7.30
CA VAL A 132 -22.85 1.63 8.23
C VAL A 132 -23.27 0.17 8.30
N LYS A 133 -22.34 -0.74 8.01
CA LYS A 133 -22.51 -2.19 8.17
C LYS A 133 -21.51 -2.69 9.20
N SER A 134 -21.99 -3.42 10.21
CA SER A 134 -21.16 -4.00 11.28
C SER A 134 -21.33 -5.51 11.36
N ASP A 135 -20.51 -6.14 12.21
CA ASP A 135 -20.49 -7.59 12.43
C ASP A 135 -20.25 -8.37 11.11
N LEU A 136 -19.53 -7.74 10.16
CA LEU A 136 -19.23 -8.32 8.85
C LEU A 136 -18.32 -9.54 8.96
N ALA A 137 -17.45 -9.62 9.97
CA ALA A 137 -16.62 -10.81 10.18
C ALA A 137 -17.46 -12.07 10.47
N SER A 138 -18.66 -11.90 11.03
CA SER A 138 -19.58 -13.01 11.32
C SER A 138 -20.57 -13.27 10.18
N SER A 139 -20.96 -12.24 9.45
CA SER A 139 -21.99 -12.32 8.39
C SER A 139 -21.42 -12.50 6.98
N ASP A 140 -20.15 -12.15 6.77
CA ASP A 140 -19.41 -12.28 5.52
C ASP A 140 -17.96 -12.75 5.80
N PRO A 141 -17.71 -14.07 5.76
CA PRO A 141 -16.37 -14.62 5.97
C PRO A 141 -15.31 -14.10 4.99
N ALA A 142 -15.71 -13.66 3.79
CA ALA A 142 -14.77 -13.14 2.80
C ALA A 142 -14.24 -11.75 3.18
N PHE A 143 -15.00 -10.97 3.95
CA PHE A 143 -14.61 -9.64 4.39
C PHE A 143 -13.25 -9.64 5.12
N MET A 144 -13.12 -10.46 6.17
CA MET A 144 -11.88 -10.54 6.94
C MET A 144 -10.74 -11.23 6.19
N GLN A 145 -11.07 -12.23 5.36
CA GLN A 145 -10.08 -12.92 4.55
C GLN A 145 -9.43 -11.97 3.54
N ASN A 146 -10.21 -11.17 2.83
CA ASN A 146 -9.72 -10.20 1.85
C ASN A 146 -8.88 -9.11 2.52
N LEU A 147 -9.36 -8.58 3.65
CA LEU A 147 -8.63 -7.54 4.40
C LEU A 147 -7.29 -8.05 4.94
N THR A 148 -7.27 -9.29 5.44
CA THR A 148 -6.05 -9.95 5.92
C THR A 148 -5.08 -10.27 4.78
N GLN A 149 -5.60 -10.73 3.63
CA GLN A 149 -4.78 -10.98 2.44
C GLN A 149 -4.14 -9.70 1.92
N GLN A 150 -4.90 -8.61 1.78
CA GLN A 150 -4.38 -7.32 1.37
C GLN A 150 -3.31 -6.80 2.34
N LYS A 151 -3.52 -6.98 3.65
CA LYS A 151 -2.50 -6.67 4.67
C LYS A 151 -1.21 -7.44 4.42
N SER A 152 -1.26 -8.77 4.37
CA SER A 152 -0.06 -9.60 4.20
C SER A 152 0.68 -9.29 2.90
N LEU A 153 -0.06 -8.97 1.83
CA LEU A 153 0.52 -8.55 0.56
C LEU A 153 1.22 -7.20 0.64
N ILE A 154 0.59 -6.19 1.27
CA ILE A 154 1.23 -4.88 1.48
C ILE A 154 2.50 -5.06 2.33
N GLU A 155 2.42 -5.77 3.46
CA GLU A 155 3.56 -6.01 4.36
C GLU A 155 4.74 -6.63 3.60
N THR A 156 4.49 -7.73 2.90
CA THR A 156 5.54 -8.46 2.16
C THR A 156 6.08 -7.61 1.01
N SER A 157 5.21 -6.96 0.24
CA SER A 157 5.63 -6.20 -0.93
C SER A 157 6.37 -4.92 -0.58
N MET A 158 6.09 -4.27 0.55
CA MET A 158 6.83 -3.08 1.02
C MET A 158 8.24 -3.43 1.50
N GLY A 159 8.39 -4.55 2.23
CA GLY A 159 9.70 -5.08 2.57
C GLY A 159 10.52 -5.44 1.31
N ASN A 160 9.91 -6.18 0.38
CA ASN A 160 10.58 -6.57 -0.86
C ASN A 160 10.93 -5.36 -1.75
N LEU A 161 10.04 -4.36 -1.85
CA LEU A 161 10.31 -3.14 -2.60
C LEU A 161 11.49 -2.38 -2.01
N SER A 162 11.49 -2.19 -0.69
CA SER A 162 12.56 -1.50 0.05
C SER A 162 13.90 -2.21 -0.13
N TYR A 163 13.92 -3.54 0.00
CA TYR A 163 15.13 -4.33 -0.25
C TYR A 163 15.58 -4.27 -1.71
N SER A 164 14.67 -4.42 -2.67
CA SER A 164 15.02 -4.33 -4.10
C SER A 164 15.66 -3.00 -4.43
N MET A 165 15.04 -1.90 -3.99
CA MET A 165 15.58 -0.54 -4.18
C MET A 165 16.98 -0.41 -3.57
N SER A 166 17.23 -0.98 -2.38
CA SER A 166 18.54 -0.88 -1.72
C SER A 166 19.67 -1.60 -2.46
N THR A 167 19.34 -2.55 -3.34
CA THR A 167 20.33 -3.26 -4.16
C THR A 167 20.71 -2.52 -5.44
N GLU A 168 19.98 -1.46 -5.80
CA GLU A 168 20.26 -0.69 -7.01
C GLU A 168 21.62 0.05 -6.92
N PRO A 169 22.45 0.00 -7.98
CA PRO A 169 23.70 0.73 -8.01
C PRO A 169 23.45 2.23 -8.07
N ALA A 170 24.15 2.99 -7.22
CA ALA A 170 24.08 4.45 -7.26
C ALA A 170 24.60 4.99 -8.60
N ASN A 171 23.82 5.87 -9.22
CA ASN A 171 24.21 6.64 -10.40
C ASN A 171 24.27 8.16 -10.12
N SER A 172 23.82 8.56 -8.92
CA SER A 172 23.72 9.94 -8.46
C SER A 172 24.56 10.14 -7.19
N THR A 173 24.93 11.38 -6.89
CA THR A 173 25.90 11.69 -5.83
C THR A 173 25.39 12.79 -4.90
N LEU A 174 25.49 12.56 -3.59
CA LEU A 174 25.31 13.59 -2.56
C LEU A 174 26.61 14.40 -2.43
N GLY A 175 26.53 15.72 -2.64
CA GLY A 175 27.61 16.64 -2.32
C GLY A 175 27.35 17.35 -1.00
N ILE A 176 28.29 17.30 -0.05
CA ILE A 176 28.18 18.00 1.24
C ILE A 176 29.15 19.18 1.25
N SER A 177 28.63 20.38 1.59
CA SER A 177 29.42 21.59 1.75
C SER A 177 28.95 22.35 2.99
N GLY A 178 29.72 22.27 4.07
CA GLY A 178 29.29 22.77 5.37
C GLY A 178 28.05 22.00 5.84
N ASN A 179 27.01 22.72 6.25
CA ASN A 179 25.74 22.14 6.74
C ASN A 179 24.76 21.71 5.62
N ARG A 180 25.13 21.91 4.35
CA ARG A 180 24.23 21.69 3.22
C ARG A 180 24.58 20.41 2.47
N GLY A 181 23.62 19.50 2.37
CA GLY A 181 23.61 18.38 1.44
C GLY A 181 22.93 18.77 0.14
N THR A 182 23.61 18.57 -0.99
CA THR A 182 23.07 18.80 -2.33
C THR A 182 22.91 17.46 -3.06
N PHE A 183 21.66 17.07 -3.27
CA PHE A 183 21.28 15.88 -4.03
C PHE A 183 21.14 16.25 -5.51
N ASN A 184 22.14 15.89 -6.32
CA ASN A 184 22.11 16.11 -7.77
C ASN A 184 21.78 14.81 -8.48
N ALA A 185 20.52 14.64 -8.86
CA ALA A 185 20.06 13.46 -9.56
C ALA A 185 20.71 13.37 -10.95
N LYS A 186 21.02 12.14 -11.38
CA LYS A 186 21.53 11.79 -12.71
C LYS A 186 20.72 10.59 -13.20
N PRO A 187 19.53 10.82 -13.78
CA PRO A 187 18.69 9.71 -14.22
C PRO A 187 19.39 8.87 -15.29
N ASN A 188 19.18 7.56 -15.23
CA ASN A 188 19.55 6.64 -16.29
C ASN A 188 18.58 6.75 -17.49
N ALA A 189 18.72 5.86 -18.48
CA ALA A 189 17.85 5.85 -19.66
C ALA A 189 16.36 5.64 -19.35
N ASP A 190 16.05 5.01 -18.21
CA ASP A 190 14.68 4.77 -17.74
C ASP A 190 14.14 5.91 -16.86
N GLY A 191 14.89 7.02 -16.73
CA GLY A 191 14.49 8.17 -15.92
C GLY A 191 14.73 8.00 -14.41
N VAL A 192 15.47 6.96 -13.99
CA VAL A 192 15.70 6.63 -12.58
C VAL A 192 17.06 7.13 -12.11
N ALA A 193 17.05 7.94 -11.04
CA ALA A 193 18.25 8.37 -10.32
C ALA A 193 18.34 7.66 -8.97
N VAL A 194 19.49 7.07 -8.65
CA VAL A 194 19.72 6.31 -7.42
C VAL A 194 20.88 6.92 -6.64
N PHE A 195 20.62 7.25 -5.38
CA PHE A 195 21.61 7.63 -4.39
C PHE A 195 21.71 6.52 -3.34
N ASN A 196 22.93 6.14 -2.97
CA ASN A 196 23.17 5.26 -1.82
C ASN A 196 24.02 6.04 -0.82
N ILE A 197 23.43 6.36 0.34
CA ILE A 197 24.04 7.12 1.43
C ILE A 197 23.84 6.39 2.75
N SER A 198 24.51 6.85 3.81
CA SER A 198 24.27 6.38 5.18
C SER A 198 23.46 7.40 5.98
N SER A 199 22.84 6.96 7.07
CA SER A 199 22.22 7.84 8.06
C SER A 199 23.23 8.85 8.60
N GLY A 200 24.50 8.45 8.76
CA GLY A 200 25.58 9.33 9.16
C GLY A 200 25.92 10.43 8.15
N ASP A 201 25.49 10.32 6.89
CA ASP A 201 25.61 11.42 5.92
C ASP A 201 24.47 12.43 6.06
N LEU A 202 23.27 12.00 6.45
CA LEU A 202 22.18 12.90 6.85
C LEU A 202 22.53 13.61 8.16
N ASP A 203 23.11 12.91 9.14
CA ASP A 203 23.51 13.51 10.42
C ASP A 203 24.60 14.61 10.29
N LYS A 204 25.27 14.70 9.14
CA LYS A 204 26.29 15.74 8.85
C LYS A 204 25.70 17.03 8.30
N ILE A 205 24.43 17.02 7.89
CA ILE A 205 23.76 18.15 7.27
C ILE A 205 22.63 18.65 8.17
N GLY A 206 22.12 19.83 7.83
CA GLY A 206 20.88 20.38 8.38
C GLY A 206 20.06 21.10 7.30
N GLU A 207 20.55 21.09 6.05
CA GLU A 207 19.91 21.68 4.88
C GLU A 207 19.99 20.72 3.69
N ILE A 208 18.87 20.53 3.00
CA ILE A 208 18.76 19.71 1.80
C ILE A 208 18.47 20.63 0.61
N GLN A 209 19.39 20.71 -0.34
CA GLN A 209 19.10 21.17 -1.70
C GLN A 209 18.83 19.95 -2.57
N PHE A 210 17.63 19.85 -3.15
CA PHE A 210 17.26 18.71 -3.99
C PHE A 210 17.07 19.15 -5.45
N ASN A 211 17.86 18.56 -6.34
CA ASN A 211 17.80 18.84 -7.78
C ASN A 211 17.41 17.56 -8.54
N LEU A 212 16.16 17.50 -9.01
CA LEU A 212 15.63 16.34 -9.74
C LEU A 212 16.31 16.14 -11.11
N ASN A 213 16.81 17.21 -11.74
CA ASN A 213 17.52 17.17 -13.02
C ASN A 213 16.82 16.31 -14.10
N GLY A 214 15.48 16.36 -14.14
CA GLY A 214 14.67 15.62 -15.10
C GLY A 214 14.45 14.13 -14.78
N ALA A 215 14.87 13.65 -13.60
CA ALA A 215 14.54 12.31 -13.15
C ALA A 215 13.03 12.17 -12.92
N ASP A 216 12.45 11.12 -13.47
CA ASP A 216 11.06 10.73 -13.21
C ASP A 216 10.92 10.13 -11.82
N THR A 217 11.89 9.29 -11.44
CA THR A 217 12.00 8.74 -10.09
C THR A 217 13.39 8.93 -9.53
N VAL A 218 13.46 9.40 -8.29
CA VAL A 218 14.68 9.43 -7.49
C VAL A 218 14.51 8.46 -6.32
N VAL A 219 15.40 7.49 -6.21
CA VAL A 219 15.51 6.61 -5.05
C VAL A 219 16.71 7.06 -4.22
N VAL A 220 16.48 7.44 -2.97
CA VAL A 220 17.55 7.70 -2.00
C VAL A 220 17.56 6.56 -0.99
N ASN A 221 18.45 5.59 -1.21
CA ASN A 221 18.68 4.50 -0.27
C ASN A 221 19.56 5.01 0.87
N VAL A 222 19.06 4.86 2.09
CA VAL A 222 19.75 5.29 3.32
C VAL A 222 19.96 4.08 4.21
N SER A 223 21.23 3.68 4.39
CA SER A 223 21.59 2.64 5.36
C SER A 223 21.59 3.18 6.79
N GLY A 224 21.34 2.31 7.77
CA GLY A 224 21.33 2.66 9.19
C GLY A 224 20.06 2.27 9.93
N ALA A 225 20.23 1.81 11.18
CA ALA A 225 19.13 1.33 12.02
C ALA A 225 18.35 2.44 12.74
N ASN A 226 18.98 3.61 12.94
CA ASN A 226 18.37 4.75 13.64
C ASN A 226 18.44 5.98 12.74
N ILE A 227 17.28 6.52 12.38
CA ILE A 227 17.16 7.61 11.41
C ILE A 227 16.62 8.85 12.09
N ASN A 228 17.26 10.00 11.85
CA ASN A 228 16.77 11.31 12.23
C ASN A 228 16.52 12.14 10.96
N LEU A 229 15.29 12.61 10.80
CA LEU A 229 14.85 13.48 9.72
C LEU A 229 14.58 14.87 10.32
N ASN A 230 15.66 15.64 10.42
CA ASN A 230 15.68 16.95 11.08
C ASN A 230 16.34 18.03 10.20
N ASP A 231 16.50 17.75 8.91
CA ASP A 231 17.03 18.67 7.91
C ASP A 231 15.95 19.58 7.34
N ASN A 232 16.35 20.78 6.90
CA ASN A 232 15.46 21.73 6.26
C ASN A 232 15.62 21.73 4.73
N PHE A 233 14.52 21.60 3.99
CA PHE A 233 14.56 21.65 2.51
C PHE A 233 14.70 23.08 1.99
N LEU A 234 15.80 23.36 1.29
CA LEU A 234 16.01 24.61 0.57
C LEU A 234 15.08 24.66 -0.65
N GLY A 235 14.20 25.66 -0.69
CA GLY A 235 13.13 25.75 -1.70
C GLY A 235 11.83 25.06 -1.31
N GLY A 236 11.76 24.45 -0.12
CA GLY A 236 10.58 23.76 0.39
C GLY A 236 10.45 22.33 -0.15
N THR A 237 9.35 21.67 0.23
CA THR A 237 9.11 20.23 0.01
C THR A 237 8.22 19.91 -1.20
N ASN A 238 7.69 20.95 -1.85
CA ASN A 238 6.68 20.82 -2.90
C ASN A 238 7.15 19.94 -4.06
N ASN A 239 6.26 19.10 -4.58
CA ASN A 239 6.45 18.20 -5.72
C ASN A 239 7.50 17.09 -5.55
N LEU A 240 8.27 17.08 -4.44
CA LEU A 240 9.23 16.01 -4.20
C LEU A 240 8.53 14.68 -3.90
N GLY A 241 7.36 14.71 -3.25
CA GLY A 241 6.57 13.52 -2.92
C GLY A 241 6.22 12.62 -4.12
N GLU A 242 6.05 13.24 -5.29
CA GLU A 242 5.64 12.58 -6.54
C GLU A 242 6.78 11.81 -7.22
N HIS A 243 8.02 12.20 -6.97
CA HIS A 243 9.21 11.70 -7.67
C HIS A 243 10.27 11.07 -6.77
N VAL A 244 10.41 11.54 -5.53
CA VAL A 244 11.47 11.11 -4.62
C VAL A 244 10.94 10.05 -3.66
N ILE A 245 11.65 8.93 -3.55
CA ILE A 245 11.44 7.89 -2.54
C ILE A 245 12.69 7.81 -1.67
N TRP A 246 12.54 8.16 -0.39
CA TRP A 246 13.53 7.94 0.65
C TRP A 246 13.35 6.53 1.21
N ASN A 247 14.27 5.63 0.86
CA ASN A 247 14.21 4.23 1.21
C ASN A 247 15.15 3.92 2.40
N PHE A 248 14.56 3.71 3.58
CA PHE A 248 15.24 3.41 4.83
C PHE A 248 15.15 1.92 5.15
N TYR A 249 15.87 1.12 4.38
CA TYR A 249 15.71 -0.34 4.30
C TYR A 249 16.21 -1.12 5.54
N GLU A 250 17.01 -0.49 6.41
CA GLU A 250 17.51 -1.07 7.67
C GLU A 250 16.89 -0.45 8.92
N ALA A 251 16.08 0.60 8.75
CA ALA A 251 15.64 1.43 9.86
C ALA A 251 14.73 0.66 10.83
N LYS A 252 15.09 0.69 12.11
CA LYS A 252 14.29 0.19 13.23
C LYS A 252 13.61 1.33 13.97
N THR A 253 14.27 2.49 14.02
CA THR A 253 13.70 3.72 14.56
C THR A 253 13.83 4.85 13.54
N LEU A 254 12.81 5.71 13.47
CA LEU A 254 12.82 6.91 12.65
C LEU A 254 12.14 8.05 13.41
N SER A 255 12.87 9.15 13.61
CA SER A 255 12.30 10.39 14.16
C SER A 255 12.26 11.46 13.08
N LEU A 256 11.14 12.16 12.96
CA LEU A 256 10.99 13.28 12.03
C LEU A 256 10.50 14.51 12.78
N SER A 257 11.29 15.58 12.72
CA SER A 257 11.03 16.83 13.44
C SER A 257 10.85 18.05 12.54
N THR A 258 11.32 17.99 11.29
CA THR A 258 11.16 19.03 10.28
C THR A 258 10.20 18.61 9.17
N ALA A 259 9.73 19.59 8.39
CA ALA A 259 8.98 19.30 7.17
C ALA A 259 9.83 18.46 6.20
N TRP A 260 9.26 17.36 5.70
CA TRP A 260 9.99 16.42 4.86
C TRP A 260 9.38 16.28 3.47
N GLY A 261 10.20 16.50 2.45
CA GLY A 261 9.80 16.41 1.05
C GLY A 261 10.22 15.07 0.44
N GLY A 262 9.27 14.39 -0.19
CA GLY A 262 9.49 13.06 -0.76
C GLY A 262 8.71 11.98 -0.04
N SER A 263 8.40 10.92 -0.79
CA SER A 263 7.79 9.73 -0.24
C SER A 263 8.78 8.97 0.66
N VAL A 264 8.31 8.41 1.78
CA VAL A 264 9.13 7.71 2.78
C VAL A 264 8.80 6.22 2.78
N LEU A 265 9.79 5.37 2.62
CA LEU A 265 9.67 3.91 2.69
C LEU A 265 10.55 3.37 3.81
N ALA A 266 9.96 3.11 4.98
CA ALA A 266 10.63 2.60 6.17
C ALA A 266 9.83 1.43 6.79
N PRO A 267 9.66 0.30 6.05
CA PRO A 267 8.69 -0.73 6.39
C PRO A 267 8.96 -1.43 7.74
N GLU A 268 10.19 -1.42 8.23
CA GLU A 268 10.57 -2.05 9.50
C GLU A 268 10.65 -1.08 10.69
N ALA A 269 10.49 0.22 10.44
CA ALA A 269 10.72 1.24 11.45
C ALA A 269 9.50 1.45 12.36
N THR A 270 9.76 1.60 13.66
CA THR A 270 8.85 2.32 14.55
C THR A 270 9.18 3.80 14.47
N ALA A 271 8.28 4.58 13.89
CA ALA A 271 8.49 5.98 13.59
C ALA A 271 7.73 6.92 14.54
N ALA A 272 8.28 8.12 14.75
CA ALA A 272 7.61 9.23 15.40
C ALA A 272 7.73 10.48 14.54
N THR A 273 6.61 11.11 14.20
CA THR A 273 6.57 12.35 13.39
C THR A 273 6.00 13.51 14.21
N SER A 274 6.59 14.70 14.07
CA SER A 274 6.09 15.94 14.69
C SER A 274 5.92 17.10 13.72
N ASN A 275 6.12 16.86 12.42
CA ASN A 275 5.91 17.82 11.35
C ASN A 275 5.45 17.06 10.09
N TYR A 276 5.14 17.78 9.01
CA TYR A 276 4.50 17.16 7.85
C TYR A 276 5.48 16.40 6.95
N ILE A 277 4.97 15.33 6.33
CA ILE A 277 5.56 14.70 5.14
C ILE A 277 4.71 15.10 3.93
N GLN A 278 5.36 15.59 2.88
CA GLN A 278 4.74 15.84 1.58
C GLN A 278 5.12 14.72 0.61
N GLY A 279 4.26 13.71 0.54
CA GLY A 279 4.52 12.44 -0.12
C GLY A 279 3.65 11.30 0.41
N SER A 280 3.87 10.10 -0.13
CA SER A 280 3.39 8.86 0.49
C SER A 280 4.35 8.41 1.60
N ALA A 281 3.87 7.74 2.63
CA ALA A 281 4.74 7.26 3.70
C ALA A 281 4.36 5.85 4.17
N VAL A 282 5.37 5.00 4.34
CA VAL A 282 5.24 3.62 4.82
C VAL A 282 6.10 3.42 6.07
N PHE A 283 5.48 2.96 7.16
CA PHE A 283 6.16 2.66 8.42
C PHE A 283 5.73 1.31 8.98
N GLY A 284 6.61 0.67 9.75
CA GLY A 284 6.28 -0.52 10.54
C GLY A 284 5.29 -0.19 11.66
N ASN A 285 5.56 0.83 12.48
CA ASN A 285 4.61 1.40 13.44
C ASN A 285 4.76 2.92 13.43
N LEU A 286 3.74 3.66 13.85
CA LEU A 286 3.80 5.12 13.83
C LEU A 286 3.14 5.77 15.04
N GLN A 287 3.89 6.64 15.71
CA GLN A 287 3.36 7.71 16.54
C GLN A 287 3.27 8.99 15.72
N GLN A 288 2.07 9.30 15.24
CA GLN A 288 1.81 10.45 14.40
C GLN A 288 1.42 11.67 15.24
N ASN A 289 2.26 12.71 15.22
CA ASN A 289 1.91 14.06 15.66
C ASN A 289 2.06 15.11 14.54
N GLY A 290 2.60 14.72 13.38
CA GLY A 290 2.67 15.54 12.17
C GLY A 290 1.67 15.12 11.09
N GLU A 291 1.52 15.97 10.08
CA GLU A 291 0.56 15.77 8.99
C GLU A 291 1.14 14.91 7.85
N PHE A 292 0.27 14.31 7.05
CA PHE A 292 0.67 13.67 5.79
C PHE A 292 -0.10 14.32 4.65
N HIS A 293 0.61 15.08 3.82
CA HIS A 293 0.02 15.85 2.73
C HIS A 293 -0.20 14.99 1.47
N ILE A 294 -1.02 15.49 0.55
CA ILE A 294 -1.13 14.96 -0.81
C ILE A 294 0.16 15.14 -1.61
N GLY A 295 0.18 14.61 -2.84
CA GLY A 295 1.39 14.47 -3.65
C GLY A 295 2.06 13.13 -3.40
N THR A 296 1.26 12.05 -3.36
CA THR A 296 1.77 10.67 -3.31
C THR A 296 2.70 10.40 -4.49
N TYR A 297 3.52 9.36 -4.38
CA TYR A 297 4.39 8.97 -5.47
C TYR A 297 3.57 8.74 -6.75
N THR A 298 4.02 9.25 -7.89
CA THR A 298 3.35 9.08 -9.19
C THR A 298 4.29 8.59 -10.29
N GLY A 299 5.60 8.51 -10.01
CA GLY A 299 6.61 8.08 -10.96
C GLY A 299 6.39 6.68 -11.57
N GLY A 300 7.08 6.45 -12.68
CA GLY A 300 7.01 5.25 -13.52
C GLY A 300 7.95 4.12 -13.11
N TYR A 301 8.57 4.16 -11.92
CA TYR A 301 9.53 3.14 -11.49
C TYR A 301 8.91 1.76 -11.50
N ILE A 302 9.60 0.85 -12.19
CA ILE A 302 9.30 -0.58 -12.18
C ILE A 302 10.51 -1.24 -11.50
N PRO A 303 10.33 -1.81 -10.29
CA PRO A 303 11.41 -2.54 -9.64
C PRO A 303 11.91 -3.65 -10.56
N PRO A 304 13.23 -3.86 -10.69
CA PRO A 304 13.73 -4.98 -11.46
C PRO A 304 13.12 -6.26 -10.91
N SER A 305 12.57 -7.07 -11.82
CA SER A 305 11.94 -8.34 -11.44
C SER A 305 13.03 -9.25 -10.91
N GLY A 306 13.17 -9.33 -9.59
CA GLY A 306 14.00 -10.35 -8.96
C GLY A 306 13.58 -11.71 -9.52
N SER A 307 14.55 -12.46 -10.05
CA SER A 307 14.43 -13.75 -10.75
C SER A 307 13.27 -14.62 -10.24
N SER A 308 12.09 -14.38 -10.80
CA SER A 308 10.90 -15.20 -10.66
C SER A 308 10.33 -15.29 -12.06
N SER A 309 10.88 -16.24 -12.81
CA SER A 309 10.49 -16.56 -14.17
C SER A 309 9.00 -16.90 -14.24
N SER A 310 8.20 -15.94 -14.68
CA SER A 310 6.92 -16.21 -15.32
C SER A 310 6.72 -15.18 -16.43
N SER A 311 7.51 -15.34 -17.49
CA SER A 311 7.28 -14.66 -18.76
C SER A 311 5.96 -15.17 -19.37
N SER A 312 4.85 -14.48 -19.08
CA SER A 312 3.66 -14.57 -19.91
C SER A 312 3.81 -13.57 -21.07
N THR A 313 4.70 -13.89 -22.00
CA THR A 313 4.75 -13.20 -23.29
C THR A 313 3.64 -13.79 -24.16
N SER A 314 2.53 -13.08 -24.27
CA SER A 314 1.50 -13.30 -25.28
C SER A 314 1.98 -12.78 -26.63
N THR A 315 2.74 -13.59 -27.36
CA THR A 315 3.07 -13.32 -28.77
C THR A 315 2.14 -14.11 -29.68
N SER A 316 1.38 -13.39 -30.49
CA SER A 316 0.59 -13.89 -31.61
C SER A 316 1.45 -14.65 -32.61
N SER A 317 1.08 -15.90 -32.87
CA SER A 317 1.75 -16.79 -33.82
C SER A 317 1.43 -16.41 -35.26
N SER A 318 2.46 -16.06 -36.02
CA SER A 318 2.48 -16.20 -37.47
C SER A 318 3.44 -17.33 -37.83
N SER A 319 2.94 -18.26 -38.64
CA SER A 319 3.60 -19.48 -39.07
C SER A 319 4.75 -19.19 -40.04
N SER A 320 5.93 -19.73 -39.76
CA SER A 320 6.82 -20.22 -40.83
C SER A 320 7.77 -21.28 -40.30
N SER A 321 7.83 -22.37 -41.06
CA SER A 321 8.65 -23.57 -40.87
C SER A 321 10.13 -23.30 -41.17
N SER A 322 11.02 -23.79 -40.31
CA SER A 322 12.30 -24.35 -40.77
C SER A 322 12.91 -25.29 -39.73
N THR A 323 13.33 -26.44 -40.24
CA THR A 323 14.05 -27.54 -39.61
C THR A 323 15.53 -27.21 -39.42
N SER A 324 16.08 -27.50 -38.24
CA SER A 324 17.48 -27.96 -38.12
C SER A 324 17.77 -28.55 -36.74
N SER A 325 18.33 -29.76 -36.78
CA SER A 325 18.84 -30.61 -35.70
C SER A 325 20.20 -30.17 -35.17
N SER A 326 20.46 -30.31 -33.86
CA SER A 326 21.66 -30.97 -33.30
C SER A 326 21.76 -30.90 -31.76
N SER A 327 21.82 -32.09 -31.16
CA SER A 327 22.59 -32.55 -29.98
C SER A 327 23.08 -31.57 -28.89
N SER A 328 22.78 -31.87 -27.61
CA SER A 328 23.62 -32.68 -26.70
C SER A 328 23.36 -32.34 -25.23
N GLY A 329 23.63 -33.31 -24.33
CA GLY A 329 23.97 -33.03 -22.93
C GLY A 329 22.86 -33.31 -21.92
N GLY A 330 22.96 -34.46 -21.24
CA GLY A 330 21.99 -34.93 -20.27
C GLY A 330 22.03 -34.21 -18.91
N GLY A 331 20.85 -34.19 -18.28
CA GLY A 331 20.64 -33.89 -16.88
C GLY A 331 19.36 -34.61 -16.44
N THR A 332 19.44 -35.49 -15.45
CA THR A 332 18.31 -36.28 -14.95
C THR A 332 17.28 -35.37 -14.26
N PRO A 333 15.97 -35.52 -14.50
CA PRO A 333 14.95 -34.72 -13.83
C PRO A 333 14.91 -35.04 -12.32
N VAL A 334 15.01 -34.00 -11.49
CA VAL A 334 14.70 -34.08 -10.06
C VAL A 334 13.18 -33.97 -9.90
N PRO A 335 12.51 -34.82 -9.09
CA PRO A 335 11.05 -34.77 -8.94
C PRO A 335 10.60 -33.48 -8.24
N GLU A 336 9.71 -32.73 -8.89
CA GLU A 336 9.05 -31.58 -8.29
C GLU A 336 8.00 -32.04 -7.24
N PRO A 337 7.85 -31.31 -6.12
CA PRO A 337 6.92 -31.68 -5.06
C PRO A 337 5.46 -31.46 -5.47
N GLY A 338 4.74 -32.54 -5.77
CA GLY A 338 3.36 -32.85 -5.36
C GLY A 338 2.20 -31.85 -5.46
N THR A 339 2.33 -30.68 -6.09
CA THR A 339 1.24 -29.67 -6.16
C THR A 339 0.05 -30.13 -7.01
N LEU A 340 0.28 -30.98 -8.02
CA LEU A 340 -0.79 -31.59 -8.84
C LEU A 340 -1.61 -32.64 -8.08
N VAL A 341 -1.00 -33.36 -7.12
CA VAL A 341 -1.72 -34.35 -6.29
C VAL A 341 -2.63 -33.64 -5.30
N LEU A 342 -2.20 -32.51 -4.74
CA LEU A 342 -3.01 -31.71 -3.82
C LEU A 342 -4.21 -31.05 -4.54
N PHE A 343 -4.01 -30.60 -5.78
CA PHE A 343 -5.10 -30.05 -6.60
C PHE A 343 -6.12 -31.13 -7.02
N GLY A 344 -5.64 -32.34 -7.36
CA GLY A 344 -6.49 -33.49 -7.66
C GLY A 344 -7.33 -33.95 -6.46
N ALA A 345 -6.76 -33.95 -5.25
CA ALA A 345 -7.48 -34.32 -4.03
C ALA A 345 -8.58 -33.30 -3.65
N ALA A 346 -8.35 -32.00 -3.88
CA ALA A 346 -9.33 -30.95 -3.62
C ALA A 346 -10.56 -31.05 -4.56
N LEU A 347 -10.34 -31.38 -5.84
CA LEU A 347 -11.43 -31.57 -6.81
C LEU A 347 -12.25 -32.85 -6.55
N ALA A 348 -11.60 -33.93 -6.12
CA ALA A 348 -12.29 -35.16 -5.73
C ALA A 348 -13.17 -34.95 -4.47
N GLY A 349 -12.70 -34.17 -3.49
CA GLY A 349 -13.46 -33.82 -2.29
C GLY A 349 -14.74 -33.01 -2.60
N LEU A 350 -14.65 -32.06 -3.53
CA LEU A 350 -15.80 -31.25 -3.98
C LEU A 350 -16.86 -32.09 -4.71
N PHE A 351 -16.44 -33.07 -5.51
CA PHE A 351 -17.37 -33.95 -6.23
C PHE A 351 -18.12 -34.92 -5.29
N PHE A 352 -17.45 -35.44 -4.25
CA PHE A 352 -18.10 -36.30 -3.25
C PHE A 352 -19.06 -35.54 -2.32
N TRP A 353 -18.78 -34.26 -2.02
CA TRP A 353 -19.65 -33.44 -1.19
C TRP A 353 -20.96 -33.05 -1.88
N GLN A 354 -20.93 -32.80 -3.20
CA GLN A 354 -22.14 -32.53 -3.98
C GLN A 354 -23.06 -33.75 -4.11
N ARG A 355 -22.52 -34.98 -4.09
CA ARG A 355 -23.33 -36.22 -4.13
C ARG A 355 -24.06 -36.51 -2.83
N ARG A 356 -23.52 -36.10 -1.66
CA ARG A 356 -24.18 -36.31 -0.37
C ARG A 356 -25.38 -35.39 -0.10
N ARG A 357 -25.48 -34.25 -0.80
CA ARG A 357 -26.61 -33.32 -0.66
C ARG A 357 -27.85 -33.67 -1.50
N LYS A 358 -27.81 -34.76 -2.29
CA LYS A 358 -28.95 -35.22 -3.09
C LYS A 358 -29.69 -36.44 -2.50
N PHE A 359 -29.32 -36.87 -1.29
CA PHE A 359 -29.99 -37.98 -0.57
C PHE A 359 -30.21 -37.69 0.92
N ALA A 360 -30.39 -36.41 1.27
CA ALA A 360 -30.94 -35.99 2.55
C ALA A 360 -32.07 -34.98 2.28
#